data_AF-A0A1J9QHI3-F1
#
_entry.id   AF-A0A1J9QHI3-F1
#
_cell.length_a   1.000
_cell.length_b   1.000
_cell.length_c   1.000
_cell.angle_alpha   90.00
_cell.angle_beta   90.00
_cell.angle_gamma   90.00
#
_symmetry.space_group_name_H-M   'P 1'
#
loop_
_entity.id
_entity.type
_entity.pdbx_description
1 polymer ?
#
loop_
_entity_poly.entity_id
_entity_poly.type
_entity_poly.pdbx_seq_one_letter_code
_entity_poly.pdbx_strand_id
1 'polypeptide(L)'
;MMSLEQAMQWFSNVTNAPDSQKFRVLIFSHFSEGRGGAALAEGLAHSVSKHNAAPDCVIFTTYRESESGSMGKARTKGHNPKAIVSYEYNIEGAIGLAKRMGALQGGMEVLVTRNLHLVGGALNILRP
;
A
#
# COMPACT_ATOMS: atom_id res chain seq x y z
N MET A 1 -14.03 -8.54 11.08
CA MET A 1 -13.11 -8.05 10.03
C MET A 1 -12.97 -6.55 10.24
N MET A 2 -11.76 -6.00 10.35
CA MET A 2 -11.55 -4.57 10.60
C MET A 2 -11.86 -3.73 9.36
N SER A 3 -12.38 -2.51 9.53
CA SER A 3 -12.62 -1.58 8.42
C SER A 3 -11.31 -0.90 7.96
N LEU A 4 -11.31 -0.29 6.77
CA LEU A 4 -10.18 0.52 6.29
C LEU A 4 -9.87 1.68 7.24
N GLU A 5 -10.90 2.33 7.78
CA GLU A 5 -10.73 3.45 8.72
C GLU A 5 -10.06 2.97 10.02
N GLN A 6 -10.49 1.85 10.58
CA GLN A 6 -9.88 1.25 11.76
C GLN A 6 -8.43 0.81 11.49
N ALA A 7 -8.15 0.27 10.30
CA ALA A 7 -6.80 -0.10 9.89
C ALA A 7 -5.88 1.14 9.81
N MET A 8 -6.36 2.24 9.24
CA MET A 8 -5.61 3.50 9.17
C MET A 8 -5.37 4.10 10.55
N GLN A 9 -6.39 4.09 11.42
CA GLN A 9 -6.25 4.57 12.78
C GLN A 9 -5.24 3.75 13.58
N TRP A 10 -5.33 2.42 13.51
CA TRP A 10 -4.36 1.53 14.15
C TRP A 10 -2.94 1.76 13.61
N PHE A 11 -2.80 1.86 12.29
CA PHE A 11 -1.50 2.09 11.65
C PHE A 11 -0.88 3.43 12.09
N SER A 12 -1.69 4.50 12.15
CA SER A 12 -1.24 5.81 12.66
C SER A 12 -0.73 5.71 14.11
N ASN A 13 -1.48 5.02 14.98
CA ASN A 13 -1.11 4.89 16.38
C ASN A 13 0.20 4.12 16.60
N VAL A 14 0.47 3.09 15.78
CA VAL A 14 1.69 2.28 15.91
C VAL A 14 2.90 2.96 15.26
N THR A 15 2.70 3.76 14.21
CA THR A 15 3.79 4.39 13.42
C THR A 15 4.15 5.81 13.84
N ASN A 16 3.29 6.51 14.60
CA ASN A 16 3.58 7.87 15.09
C ASN A 16 4.44 7.89 16.38
N ALA A 17 5.18 6.83 16.69
CA ALA A 17 6.08 6.82 17.83
C ALA A 17 7.19 7.88 17.64
N PRO A 18 7.55 8.65 18.68
CA PRO A 18 8.45 9.80 18.57
C PRO A 18 9.90 9.48 18.17
N ASP A 19 10.30 8.20 18.14
CA ASP A 19 11.71 7.80 18.02
C ASP A 19 12.21 7.46 16.60
N SER A 20 11.39 7.57 15.55
CA SER A 20 11.85 7.76 14.18
C SER A 20 10.64 7.81 13.26
N GLN A 21 10.46 8.94 12.57
CA GLN A 21 9.49 8.99 11.49
C GLN A 21 10.01 8.08 10.36
N LYS A 22 9.54 6.83 10.32
CA LYS A 22 9.89 5.87 9.27
C LYS A 22 9.06 6.12 8.03
N PHE A 23 9.60 5.75 6.88
CA PHE A 23 8.88 5.86 5.61
C PHE A 23 7.69 4.89 5.60
N ARG A 24 6.48 5.42 5.42
CA ARG A 24 5.22 4.65 5.53
C ARG A 24 4.70 4.28 4.14
N VAL A 25 4.51 2.98 3.92
CA VAL A 25 3.99 2.43 2.67
C VAL A 25 2.65 1.75 2.91
N LEU A 26 1.66 2.10 2.09
CA LEU A 26 0.38 1.41 2.04
C LEU A 26 0.31 0.57 0.76
N ILE A 27 0.18 -0.75 0.89
CA ILE A 27 -0.11 -1.65 -0.23
C ILE A 27 -1.59 -1.98 -0.23
N PHE A 28 -2.26 -1.66 -1.33
CA PHE A 28 -3.69 -1.81 -1.49
C PHE A 28 -3.99 -2.56 -2.78
N SER A 29 -4.79 -3.63 -2.73
CA SER A 29 -5.23 -4.24 -3.97
C SER A 29 -6.28 -3.31 -4.62
N HIS A 30 -6.19 -3.06 -5.92
CA HIS A 30 -7.21 -2.37 -6.69
C HIS A 30 -8.16 -3.40 -7.33
N PHE A 31 -9.46 -3.09 -7.37
CA PHE A 31 -10.46 -3.93 -8.06
C PHE A 31 -10.60 -3.37 -9.47
N SER A 32 -10.23 -4.13 -10.50
CA SER A 32 -10.22 -3.65 -11.89
C SER A 32 -11.63 -3.46 -12.46
N GLU A 33 -11.74 -2.41 -13.28
CA GLU A 33 -12.81 -1.94 -14.19
C GLU A 33 -14.28 -2.24 -13.83
N GLY A 34 -15.00 -1.18 -13.46
CA GLY A 34 -16.47 -1.17 -13.51
C GLY A 34 -17.16 -0.33 -12.44
N ARG A 35 -16.56 -0.13 -11.26
CA ARG A 35 -17.14 0.74 -10.22
C ARG A 35 -16.14 0.98 -9.09
N GLY A 36 -15.88 2.24 -8.77
CA GLY A 36 -15.37 2.61 -7.45
C GLY A 36 -13.87 2.80 -7.27
N GLY A 37 -13.01 2.65 -8.29
CA GLY A 37 -11.57 2.95 -8.13
C GLY A 37 -11.31 4.36 -7.61
N ALA A 38 -12.00 5.36 -8.18
CA ALA A 38 -11.96 6.75 -7.72
C ALA A 38 -12.59 6.93 -6.33
N ALA A 39 -13.80 6.41 -6.10
CA ALA A 39 -14.47 6.49 -4.80
C ALA A 39 -13.67 5.81 -3.66
N LEU A 40 -12.90 4.76 -3.98
CA LEU A 40 -12.02 4.07 -3.06
C LEU A 40 -10.73 4.86 -2.81
N ALA A 41 -10.18 5.49 -3.84
CA ALA A 41 -9.07 6.43 -3.68
C ALA A 41 -9.49 7.64 -2.84
N GLU A 42 -10.71 8.16 -3.02
CA GLU A 42 -11.30 9.23 -2.23
C GLU A 42 -11.56 8.80 -0.78
N GLY A 43 -12.19 7.64 -0.55
CA GLY A 43 -12.41 7.10 0.79
C GLY A 43 -11.11 6.82 1.54
N LEU A 44 -10.07 6.37 0.81
CA LEU A 44 -8.74 6.21 1.35
C LEU A 44 -8.11 7.57 1.69
N ALA A 45 -8.11 8.52 0.75
CA ALA A 45 -7.59 9.86 0.96
C ALA A 45 -8.27 10.57 2.14
N HIS A 46 -9.59 10.40 2.28
CA HIS A 46 -10.37 10.92 3.40
C HIS A 46 -9.94 10.28 4.73
N SER A 47 -9.84 8.96 4.79
CA SER A 47 -9.44 8.23 6.01
C SER A 47 -8.01 8.58 6.44
N VAL A 48 -7.09 8.69 5.47
CA VAL A 48 -5.70 9.07 5.69
C VAL A 48 -5.61 10.50 6.24
N SER A 49 -6.36 11.43 5.65
CA SER A 49 -6.37 12.85 6.07
C SER A 49 -6.96 13.02 7.47
N LYS A 50 -8.04 12.27 7.78
CA LYS A 50 -8.73 12.34 9.07
C LYS A 50 -7.87 11.86 10.24
N HIS A 51 -7.01 10.88 10.03
CA HIS A 51 -6.27 10.20 11.10
C HIS A 51 -4.77 10.52 11.15
N ASN A 52 -4.32 11.56 10.44
CA ASN A 52 -2.90 11.94 10.28
C ASN A 52 -1.99 10.77 9.87
N ALA A 53 -2.56 9.78 9.18
CA ALA A 53 -1.92 8.51 8.82
C ALA A 53 -1.23 8.62 7.45
N ALA A 54 -0.86 9.83 7.03
CA ALA A 54 -0.38 10.14 5.67
C ALA A 54 0.77 9.22 5.26
N PRO A 55 0.54 8.22 4.40
CA PRO A 55 1.61 7.38 3.91
C PRO A 55 2.47 8.19 2.96
N ASP A 56 3.77 7.94 2.97
CA ASP A 56 4.71 8.54 2.02
C ASP A 56 4.57 7.89 0.63
N CYS A 57 4.08 6.64 0.59
CA CYS A 57 3.79 5.91 -0.63
C CYS A 57 2.51 5.06 -0.54
N VAL A 58 1.71 5.07 -1.61
CA VAL A 58 0.60 4.15 -1.83
C VAL A 58 0.90 3.30 -3.06
N ILE A 59 0.93 1.98 -2.90
CA ILE A 59 1.15 1.02 -3.98
C ILE A 59 -0.18 0.29 -4.24
N PHE A 60 -0.74 0.49 -5.43
CA PHE A 60 -1.89 -0.26 -5.89
C PHE A 60 -1.42 -1.57 -6.56
N THR A 61 -2.04 -2.70 -6.23
CA THR A 61 -1.73 -4.01 -6.83
C THR A 61 -2.94 -4.84 -7.18
N THR A 62 -2.78 -6.00 -7.83
CA THR A 62 -3.85 -6.99 -8.03
C THR A 62 -3.74 -8.15 -7.04
N TYR A 63 -4.59 -9.17 -7.18
CA TYR A 63 -4.55 -10.38 -6.35
C TYR A 63 -3.57 -11.44 -6.85
N ARG A 64 -2.93 -11.23 -8.01
CA ARG A 64 -1.99 -12.21 -8.56
C ARG A 64 -0.75 -12.27 -7.67
N GLU A 65 -0.32 -13.46 -7.26
CA GLU A 65 0.87 -13.60 -6.42
C GLU A 65 2.16 -13.30 -7.19
N SER A 66 2.32 -13.86 -8.40
CA SER A 66 3.52 -13.73 -9.24
C SER A 66 3.19 -13.65 -10.74
N GLU A 67 4.14 -13.20 -11.56
CA GLU A 67 4.07 -13.11 -13.03
C GLU A 67 4.56 -14.40 -13.70
N SER A 68 3.71 -15.06 -14.49
CA SER A 68 4.12 -15.97 -15.57
C SER A 68 4.00 -15.30 -16.95
N GLY A 69 4.05 -13.98 -17.02
CA GLY A 69 3.88 -13.22 -18.25
C GLY A 69 4.28 -11.78 -18.06
N SER A 70 5.31 -11.36 -18.79
CA SER A 70 5.93 -10.04 -18.73
C SER A 70 4.94 -8.93 -19.09
N MET A 71 5.06 -7.80 -18.39
CA MET A 71 5.32 -6.46 -18.93
C MET A 71 4.39 -5.39 -18.33
N GLY A 72 4.98 -4.44 -17.59
CA GLY A 72 4.29 -3.21 -17.20
C GLY A 72 5.08 -2.38 -16.18
N LYS A 73 5.97 -1.51 -16.66
CA LYS A 73 6.72 -0.54 -15.84
C LYS A 73 5.76 0.25 -14.94
N ALA A 74 6.03 0.26 -13.63
CA ALA A 74 5.27 1.03 -12.64
C ALA A 74 5.05 2.47 -13.13
N ARG A 75 3.78 2.87 -13.31
CA ARG A 75 3.42 4.23 -13.70
C ARG A 75 3.12 5.03 -12.44
N THR A 76 4.04 5.86 -12.00
CA THR A 76 3.77 6.86 -10.96
C THR A 76 2.89 7.95 -11.57
N LYS A 77 1.60 8.00 -11.24
CA LYS A 77 0.74 9.16 -11.55
C LYS A 77 0.52 9.94 -10.26
N GLY A 78 1.28 11.02 -10.10
CA GLY A 78 1.13 11.92 -8.97
C GLY A 78 -0.18 12.69 -9.05
N HIS A 79 -1.10 12.42 -8.13
CA HIS A 79 -2.20 13.33 -7.81
C HIS A 79 -2.34 13.40 -6.28
N ASN A 80 -1.26 13.83 -5.62
CA ASN A 80 -1.22 14.43 -4.29
C ASN A 80 0.18 15.07 -4.08
N PRO A 81 0.34 16.28 -3.53
CA PRO A 81 1.67 16.91 -3.38
C PRO A 81 2.60 16.22 -2.36
N LYS A 82 2.13 15.22 -1.60
CA LYS A 82 2.83 14.68 -0.43
C LYS A 82 3.01 13.15 -0.38
N ALA A 83 2.34 12.39 -1.26
CA ALA A 83 2.40 10.92 -1.26
C ALA A 83 2.67 10.40 -2.67
N ILE A 84 3.65 9.51 -2.80
CA ILE A 84 3.98 8.84 -4.06
C ILE A 84 2.92 7.78 -4.34
N VAL A 85 2.27 7.83 -5.50
CA VAL A 85 1.33 6.79 -5.92
C VAL A 85 1.98 5.91 -6.96
N SER A 86 2.07 4.60 -6.70
CA SER A 86 2.66 3.59 -7.57
C SER A 86 1.66 2.48 -7.88
N TYR A 87 1.91 1.75 -8.98
CA TYR A 87 1.09 0.60 -9.40
C TYR A 87 2.01 -0.57 -9.71
N GLU A 88 1.72 -1.71 -9.13
CA GLU A 88 2.41 -2.99 -9.32
C GLU A 88 1.39 -4.04 -9.76
N TYR A 89 1.79 -5.00 -10.58
CA TYR A 89 0.81 -5.90 -11.22
C TYR A 89 0.43 -7.10 -10.35
N ASN A 90 1.32 -7.48 -9.44
CA ASN A 90 1.17 -8.63 -8.56
C ASN A 90 1.66 -8.29 -7.15
N ILE A 91 1.37 -9.18 -6.21
CA ILE A 91 1.70 -9.02 -4.80
C ILE A 91 3.23 -9.00 -4.62
N GLU A 92 3.94 -9.86 -5.36
CA GLU A 92 5.41 -9.93 -5.35
C GLU A 92 6.08 -8.60 -5.76
N GLY A 93 5.62 -7.97 -6.83
CA GLY A 93 6.09 -6.69 -7.33
C GLY A 93 5.80 -5.56 -6.35
N ALA A 94 4.62 -5.56 -5.74
CA ALA A 94 4.26 -4.59 -4.69
C ALA A 94 5.17 -4.69 -3.47
N ILE A 95 5.43 -5.91 -2.99
CA ILE A 95 6.34 -6.17 -1.88
C ILE A 95 7.78 -5.82 -2.27
N GLY A 96 8.21 -6.19 -3.48
CA GLY A 96 9.54 -5.88 -4.01
C GLY A 96 9.79 -4.38 -4.12
N LEU A 97 8.80 -3.61 -4.58
CA LEU A 97 8.86 -2.15 -4.61
C LEU A 97 8.98 -1.57 -3.21
N ALA A 98 8.13 -2.02 -2.28
CA ALA A 98 8.22 -1.60 -0.88
C ALA A 98 9.62 -1.86 -0.32
N LYS A 99 10.13 -3.11 -0.43
CA LYS A 99 11.50 -3.48 0.00
C LYS A 99 12.57 -2.54 -0.55
N ARG A 100 12.54 -2.20 -1.84
CA ARG A 100 13.48 -1.24 -2.46
C ARG A 100 13.37 0.15 -1.84
N MET A 101 12.16 0.62 -1.57
CA MET A 101 11.94 1.93 -0.92
C MET A 101 12.50 1.94 0.52
N GLY A 102 12.25 0.90 1.31
CA GLY A 102 12.80 0.82 2.67
C GLY A 102 14.33 0.73 2.71
N ALA A 103 14.96 0.06 1.74
CA ALA A 103 16.41 0.03 1.63
C ALA A 103 17.02 1.43 1.38
N LEU A 104 16.32 2.28 0.61
CA LEU A 104 16.74 3.66 0.36
C LEU A 104 16.53 4.59 1.56
N GLN A 105 15.54 4.29 2.40
CA GLN A 105 15.10 5.16 3.50
C GLN A 105 15.58 4.71 4.88
N GLY A 106 16.44 3.67 4.96
CA GLY A 106 16.94 3.14 6.23
C GLY A 106 15.91 2.36 7.04
N GLY A 107 14.81 1.93 6.42
CA GLY A 107 13.70 1.23 7.04
C GLY A 107 12.34 1.71 6.51
N MET A 108 11.30 0.90 6.73
CA MET A 108 9.94 1.30 6.37
C MET A 108 8.90 0.57 7.24
N GLU A 109 7.70 1.12 7.27
CA GLU A 109 6.53 0.50 7.87
C GLU A 109 5.49 0.27 6.77
N VAL A 110 5.08 -0.99 6.58
CA VAL A 110 4.17 -1.38 5.50
C VAL A 110 2.85 -1.86 6.07
N LEU A 111 1.74 -1.28 5.60
CA LEU A 111 0.42 -1.85 5.80
C LEU A 111 -0.06 -2.52 4.51
N VAL A 112 -0.35 -3.81 4.58
CA VAL A 112 -1.00 -4.57 3.49
C VAL A 112 -2.45 -4.79 3.88
N THR A 113 -3.40 -4.22 3.13
CA THR A 113 -4.81 -4.25 3.53
C THR A 113 -5.77 -4.33 2.33
N ARG A 114 -7.02 -4.74 2.61
CA ARG A 114 -8.26 -4.74 1.77
C ARG A 114 -8.89 -6.10 1.52
N ASN A 115 -8.13 -7.19 1.38
CA ASN A 115 -8.70 -8.53 1.15
C ASN A 115 -7.77 -9.61 1.69
N LEU A 116 -8.35 -10.69 2.23
CA LEU A 116 -7.64 -11.90 2.63
C LEU A 116 -6.76 -12.48 1.52
N HIS A 117 -7.15 -12.40 0.25
CA HIS A 117 -6.29 -12.88 -0.85
C HIS A 117 -4.99 -12.08 -0.98
N LEU A 118 -5.04 -10.76 -0.81
CA LEU A 118 -3.83 -9.93 -0.80
C LEU A 118 -2.98 -10.22 0.44
N VAL A 119 -3.62 -10.29 1.61
CA VAL A 119 -2.93 -10.56 2.88
C VAL A 119 -2.30 -11.97 2.86
N GLY A 120 -3.03 -12.97 2.40
CA GLY A 120 -2.59 -14.36 2.30
C GLY A 120 -1.45 -14.53 1.31
N GLY A 121 -1.55 -13.94 0.10
CA GLY A 121 -0.45 -13.96 -0.87
C GLY A 121 0.78 -13.23 -0.36
N ALA A 122 0.61 -12.10 0.34
CA ALA A 122 1.73 -11.39 0.95
C ALA A 122 2.40 -12.22 2.04
N LEU A 123 1.63 -12.90 2.90
CA LEU A 123 2.15 -13.81 3.91
C LEU A 123 2.89 -15.00 3.28
N ASN A 124 2.42 -15.52 2.14
CA ASN A 124 3.09 -16.60 1.41
C ASN A 124 4.48 -16.17 0.91
N ILE A 125 4.59 -14.93 0.39
CA ILE A 125 5.84 -14.35 -0.13
C ILE A 125 6.80 -13.93 0.99
N LEU A 126 6.28 -13.50 2.14
CA LEU A 126 7.07 -13.00 3.27
C LEU A 126 7.45 -14.09 4.30
N ARG A 127 7.20 -15.37 4.01
CA ARG A 127 7.60 -16.46 4.91
C ARG A 127 9.12 -16.37 5.19
N PRO A 128 9.54 -16.62 6.44
CA PRO A 128 10.96 -16.67 6.81
C PRO A 128 11.68 -17.82 6.11
#